data_AF-A0A1Z9T6R9-F1
#
_entry.id   AF-A0A1Z9T6R9-F1
#
_cell.length_a   1.000
_cell.length_b   1.000
_cell.length_c   1.000
_cell.angle_alpha   90.00
_cell.angle_beta   90.00
_cell.angle_gamma   90.00
#
_symmetry.space_group_name_H-M   'P 1'
#
loop_
_entity.id
_entity.type
_entity.pdbx_description
1 polymer ?
#
loop_
_entity_poly.entity_id
_entity_poly.type
_entity_poly.pdbx_seq_one_letter_code
_entity_poly.pdbx_strand_id
1 'polypeptide(L)'
;MEKYKWLEKVAKYHNDWIKIVNSFGEYNYAEDIVQLSYMALMRYASENKVVKNGKVSRGYMYFTLRSLYYQYYNKKKKVKKYSIDNGEYNIQLPYEDNIEENEAYHKICSLVDNITDNWHWYDKKLWKLYSQTDMSIRKLAAETKISWVSIFNSLKHLKKDIKYKLSEDWEDFKNNDFDKIK
;
A
#
# COMPACT_ATOMS: atom_id res chain seq x y z
N MET A 1 -4.67 29.11 27.01
CA MET A 1 -3.74 28.43 27.95
C MET A 1 -4.39 28.14 29.30
N GLU A 2 -5.19 29.07 29.85
CA GLU A 2 -5.90 28.94 31.13
C GLU A 2 -6.76 27.67 31.29
N LYS A 3 -7.44 27.25 30.22
CA LYS A 3 -8.38 26.11 30.19
C LYS A 3 -7.79 24.76 30.64
N TYR A 4 -6.47 24.61 30.56
CA TYR A 4 -5.79 23.33 30.81
C TYR A 4 -4.83 23.34 32.00
N LYS A 5 -4.77 24.43 32.79
CA LYS A 5 -3.91 24.53 33.99
C LYS A 5 -4.12 23.37 34.97
N TRP A 6 -5.31 22.80 35.02
CA TRP A 6 -5.61 21.65 35.88
C TRP A 6 -4.82 20.38 35.53
N LEU A 7 -4.33 20.25 34.29
CA LEU A 7 -3.47 19.13 33.89
C LEU A 7 -2.12 19.18 34.58
N GLU A 8 -1.63 20.34 34.99
CA GLU A 8 -0.40 20.43 35.78
C GLU A 8 -0.52 19.63 37.08
N LYS A 9 -1.70 19.64 37.72
CA LYS A 9 -1.99 18.84 38.92
C LYS A 9 -1.97 17.34 38.61
N VAL A 10 -2.44 16.94 37.44
CA VAL A 10 -2.43 15.54 36.97
C VAL A 10 -1.01 15.10 36.63
N ALA A 11 -0.23 15.97 35.98
CA ALA A 11 1.14 15.75 35.55
C ALA A 11 2.13 15.65 36.72
N LYS A 12 1.82 16.21 37.91
CA LYS A 12 2.63 15.97 39.12
C LYS A 12 2.84 14.50 39.45
N TYR A 13 1.91 13.64 39.02
CA TYR A 13 1.97 12.18 39.22
C TYR A 13 2.49 11.43 37.98
N HIS A 14 3.18 12.11 37.05
CA HIS A 14 3.63 11.53 35.77
C HIS A 14 4.38 10.20 35.94
N ASN A 15 5.36 10.17 36.85
CA ASN A 15 6.14 8.97 37.14
C ASN A 15 5.29 7.83 37.73
N ASP A 16 4.22 8.14 38.47
CA ASP A 16 3.29 7.13 38.96
C ASP A 16 2.43 6.57 37.82
N TRP A 17 2.02 7.41 36.87
CA TRP A 17 1.32 6.97 35.67
C TRP A 17 2.17 6.05 34.80
N ILE A 18 3.46 6.37 34.63
CA ILE A 18 4.41 5.49 33.94
C ILE A 18 4.46 4.12 34.63
N LYS A 19 4.56 4.07 35.97
CA LYS A 19 4.55 2.80 36.72
C LYS A 19 3.28 1.98 36.49
N ILE A 20 2.12 2.64 36.36
CA ILE A 20 0.86 1.96 36.02
C ILE A 20 0.91 1.39 34.60
N VAL A 21 1.41 2.13 33.61
CA VAL A 21 1.53 1.62 32.24
C VAL A 21 2.52 0.44 32.17
N ASN A 22 3.64 0.54 32.90
CA ASN A 22 4.58 -0.56 33.05
C ASN A 22 3.91 -1.82 33.64
N SER A 23 3.00 -1.65 34.61
CA SER A 23 2.23 -2.78 35.17
C SER A 23 1.29 -3.46 34.15
N PHE A 24 0.97 -2.79 33.04
CA PHE A 24 0.23 -3.40 31.93
C PHE A 24 1.12 -4.20 30.98
N GLY A 25 2.45 -4.11 31.11
CA GLY A 25 3.44 -4.84 30.32
C GLY A 25 4.09 -4.06 29.18
N GLU A 26 3.89 -2.74 29.10
CA GLU A 26 4.58 -1.88 28.12
C GLU A 26 5.58 -0.96 28.81
N TYR A 27 6.84 -1.03 28.37
CA TYR A 27 7.96 -0.31 28.98
C TYR A 27 8.63 0.66 27.99
N ASN A 28 8.64 0.34 26.70
CA ASN A 28 9.34 1.14 25.70
C ASN A 28 8.56 2.41 25.34
N TYR A 29 7.22 2.30 25.34
CA TYR A 29 6.32 3.39 24.98
C TYR A 29 5.45 3.85 26.15
N ALA A 30 5.88 3.59 27.39
CA ALA A 30 5.10 3.93 28.57
C ALA A 30 4.87 5.44 28.70
N GLU A 31 5.92 6.23 28.47
CA GLU A 31 5.85 7.70 28.50
C GLU A 31 4.92 8.25 27.40
N ASP A 32 5.01 7.72 26.18
CA ASP A 32 4.13 8.08 25.07
C ASP A 32 2.65 7.83 25.41
N ILE A 33 2.34 6.69 26.02
CA ILE A 33 0.97 6.35 26.43
C ILE A 33 0.47 7.35 27.49
N VAL A 34 1.34 7.78 28.42
CA VAL A 34 0.99 8.79 29.42
C VAL A 34 0.76 10.16 28.77
N GLN A 35 1.62 10.57 27.83
CA GLN A 35 1.44 11.83 27.10
C GLN A 35 0.16 11.83 26.27
N LEU A 36 -0.12 10.73 25.56
CA LEU A 36 -1.38 10.53 24.83
C LEU A 36 -2.59 10.57 25.76
N SER A 37 -2.44 10.11 27.01
CA SER A 37 -3.49 10.22 28.02
C SER A 37 -3.81 11.67 28.35
N TYR A 38 -2.80 12.54 28.51
CA TYR A 38 -3.05 13.97 28.71
C TYR A 38 -3.75 14.60 27.50
N MET A 39 -3.35 14.27 26.29
CA MET A 39 -4.02 14.73 25.07
C MET A 39 -5.48 14.27 25.02
N ALA A 40 -5.77 13.02 25.43
CA ALA A 40 -7.12 12.50 25.51
C ALA A 40 -7.96 13.25 26.56
N LEU A 41 -7.39 13.56 27.72
CA LEU A 41 -8.04 14.37 28.73
C LEU A 41 -8.36 15.79 28.23
N MET A 42 -7.41 16.43 27.52
CA MET A 42 -7.62 17.77 26.94
C MET A 42 -8.78 17.82 25.96
N ARG A 43 -8.98 16.73 25.20
CA ARG A 43 -10.00 16.64 24.15
C ARG A 43 -11.37 16.21 24.67
N TYR A 44 -11.42 15.29 25.62
CA TYR A 44 -12.64 14.55 25.95
C TYR A 44 -13.08 14.66 27.42
N ALA A 45 -12.23 15.19 28.30
CA ALA A 45 -12.53 15.31 29.72
C ALA A 45 -12.69 16.77 30.16
N SER A 46 -13.28 16.95 31.34
CA SER A 46 -13.42 18.23 32.01
C SER A 46 -12.77 18.16 33.40
N GLU A 47 -12.26 19.29 33.90
CA GLU A 47 -11.50 19.35 35.16
C GLU A 47 -12.25 18.66 36.31
N ASN A 48 -13.52 18.98 36.51
CA ASN A 48 -14.41 18.45 37.54
C ASN A 48 -14.60 16.91 37.51
N LYS A 49 -14.30 16.23 36.40
CA LYS A 49 -14.31 14.76 36.35
C LYS A 49 -12.99 14.14 36.81
N VAL A 50 -11.87 14.81 36.51
CA VAL A 50 -10.52 14.28 36.71
C VAL A 50 -9.89 14.81 37.99
N VAL A 51 -10.24 16.01 38.42
CA VAL A 51 -9.78 16.68 39.64
C VAL A 51 -11.02 17.02 40.48
N LYS A 52 -11.15 16.38 41.64
CA LYS A 52 -12.24 16.61 42.60
C LYS A 52 -11.65 17.12 43.91
N ASN A 53 -12.14 18.26 44.39
CA ASN A 53 -11.66 18.90 45.63
C ASN A 53 -10.12 19.08 45.62
N GLY A 54 -9.56 19.47 44.47
CA GLY A 54 -8.11 19.63 44.30
C GLY A 54 -7.30 18.32 44.20
N LYS A 55 -7.92 17.15 44.36
CA LYS A 55 -7.27 15.83 44.27
C LYS A 55 -7.54 15.19 42.91
N VAL A 56 -6.49 14.62 42.32
CA VAL A 56 -6.58 13.88 41.05
C VAL A 56 -7.26 12.53 41.29
N SER A 57 -8.27 12.23 40.48
CA SER A 57 -8.96 10.95 40.44
C SER A 57 -8.05 9.90 39.81
N ARG A 58 -7.36 9.11 40.65
CA ARG A 58 -6.50 8.01 40.21
C ARG A 58 -7.28 6.97 39.39
N GLY A 59 -8.52 6.69 39.75
CA GLY A 59 -9.38 5.76 39.01
C GLY A 59 -9.67 6.24 37.59
N TYR A 60 -9.97 7.54 37.41
CA TYR A 60 -10.19 8.10 36.08
C TYR A 60 -8.93 7.98 35.22
N MET A 61 -7.77 8.35 35.78
CA MET A 61 -6.48 8.20 35.09
C MET A 61 -6.17 6.76 34.74
N TYR A 62 -6.40 5.81 35.65
CA TYR A 62 -6.21 4.40 35.39
C TYR A 62 -7.03 3.93 34.19
N PHE A 63 -8.32 4.28 34.11
CA PHE A 63 -9.16 3.89 32.97
C PHE A 63 -8.74 4.58 31.67
N THR A 64 -8.29 5.84 31.70
CA THR A 64 -7.75 6.52 30.53
C THR A 64 -6.49 5.83 30.02
N LEU A 65 -5.52 5.57 30.90
CA LEU A 65 -4.26 4.88 30.58
C LEU A 65 -4.54 3.48 30.04
N ARG A 66 -5.41 2.71 30.70
CA ARG A 66 -5.80 1.36 30.29
C ARG A 66 -6.44 1.38 28.90
N SER A 67 -7.36 2.29 28.64
CA SER A 67 -8.02 2.40 27.33
C SER A 67 -7.00 2.66 26.20
N LEU A 68 -6.09 3.61 26.39
CA LEU A 68 -5.07 3.94 25.39
C LEU A 68 -4.04 2.82 25.23
N TYR A 69 -3.63 2.18 26.32
CA TYR A 69 -2.80 0.98 26.27
C TYR A 69 -3.47 -0.13 25.45
N TYR A 70 -4.75 -0.42 25.64
CA TYR A 70 -5.45 -1.44 24.85
C TYR A 70 -5.53 -1.09 23.35
N GLN A 71 -5.71 0.19 23.01
CA GLN A 71 -5.67 0.64 21.63
C GLN A 71 -4.28 0.41 21.01
N TYR A 72 -3.23 0.75 21.75
CA TYR A 72 -1.85 0.47 21.35
C TYR A 72 -1.60 -1.04 21.20
N TYR A 73 -1.96 -1.84 22.21
CA TYR A 73 -1.79 -3.30 22.23
C TYR A 73 -2.46 -3.98 21.03
N ASN A 74 -3.72 -3.61 20.74
CA ASN A 74 -4.47 -4.17 19.61
C ASN A 74 -3.85 -3.81 18.25
N LYS A 75 -3.24 -2.62 18.13
CA LYS A 75 -2.50 -2.23 16.91
C LYS A 75 -1.15 -2.95 16.83
N LYS A 76 -0.40 -3.00 17.93
CA LYS A 76 0.90 -3.69 18.04
C LYS A 76 0.77 -5.16 17.66
N LYS A 77 -0.29 -5.85 18.13
CA LYS A 77 -0.55 -7.26 17.80
C LYS A 77 -0.67 -7.54 16.29
N LYS A 78 -1.09 -6.55 15.50
CA LYS A 78 -1.23 -6.67 14.03
C LYS A 78 0.10 -6.52 13.30
N VAL A 79 1.13 -6.00 13.96
CA VAL A 79 2.44 -5.71 13.37
C VAL A 79 3.47 -6.64 13.98
N LYS A 80 4.04 -7.53 13.17
CA LYS A 80 5.23 -8.31 13.55
C LYS A 80 6.45 -7.45 13.28
N LYS A 81 7.16 -7.08 14.35
CA LYS A 81 8.47 -6.41 14.24
C LYS A 81 9.55 -7.48 14.24
N TYR A 82 10.44 -7.44 13.27
CA TYR A 82 11.65 -8.27 13.22
C TYR A 82 12.86 -7.37 13.39
N SER A 83 13.88 -7.87 14.08
CA SER A 83 15.15 -7.16 14.15
C SER A 83 15.84 -7.22 12.80
N ILE A 84 16.37 -6.09 12.34
CA ILE A 84 17.17 -6.01 11.12
C ILE A 84 18.52 -6.73 11.34
N ASP A 85 18.99 -6.76 12.59
CA ASP A 85 20.24 -7.42 12.96
C ASP A 85 20.10 -8.94 13.13
N ASN A 86 18.88 -9.49 13.04
CA ASN A 86 18.70 -10.93 13.14
C ASN A 86 18.93 -11.59 11.76
N GLY A 87 20.08 -12.25 11.62
CA GLY A 87 20.50 -12.96 10.41
C GLY A 87 19.48 -14.00 9.90
N GLU A 88 18.65 -14.57 10.78
CA GLU A 88 17.59 -15.51 10.38
C GLU A 88 16.47 -14.86 9.53
N TYR A 89 16.26 -13.54 9.68
CA TYR A 89 15.27 -12.78 8.92
C TYR A 89 15.88 -11.94 7.79
N ASN A 90 17.21 -11.97 7.64
CA ASN A 90 17.94 -11.43 6.50
C ASN A 90 17.87 -12.42 5.32
N ILE A 91 16.65 -12.87 5.01
CA ILE A 91 16.37 -13.59 3.77
C ILE A 91 16.45 -12.54 2.67
N GLN A 92 17.64 -12.39 2.09
CA GLN A 92 17.75 -11.75 0.79
C GLN A 92 16.89 -12.60 -0.15
N LEU A 93 15.81 -12.01 -0.66
CA LEU A 93 15.10 -12.63 -1.77
C LEU A 93 16.15 -12.86 -2.86
N PRO A 94 16.37 -14.11 -3.31
CA PRO A 94 17.30 -14.35 -4.39
C PRO A 94 16.84 -13.50 -5.57
N TYR A 95 17.77 -12.76 -6.15
CA TYR A 95 17.52 -12.09 -7.41
C TYR A 95 17.53 -13.18 -8.48
N GLU A 96 16.34 -13.71 -8.80
CA GLU A 96 16.14 -14.58 -9.96
C GLU A 96 16.09 -13.69 -11.20
N ASP A 97 17.25 -13.41 -11.79
CA ASP A 97 17.30 -12.84 -13.13
C ASP A 97 17.08 -13.97 -14.13
N ASN A 98 15.84 -14.17 -14.57
CA ASN A 98 15.58 -15.00 -15.73
C ASN A 98 15.91 -14.20 -17.00
N ILE A 99 17.20 -13.94 -17.21
CA ILE A 99 17.71 -13.12 -18.33
C ILE A 99 17.18 -13.69 -19.65
N GLU A 100 17.19 -15.01 -19.81
CA GLU A 100 16.71 -15.69 -21.01
C GLU A 100 15.21 -15.46 -21.25
N GLU A 101 14.37 -15.57 -20.22
CA GLU A 101 12.93 -15.26 -20.32
C GLU A 101 12.70 -13.77 -20.63
N ASN A 102 13.46 -12.87 -20.00
CA ASN A 102 13.35 -11.43 -20.25
C ASN A 102 13.74 -11.07 -21.69
N GLU A 103 14.81 -11.66 -22.21
CA GLU A 103 15.25 -11.50 -23.60
C GLU A 103 14.22 -12.09 -24.58
N ALA A 104 13.69 -13.27 -24.29
CA ALA A 104 12.64 -13.92 -25.08
C ALA A 104 11.35 -13.09 -25.12
N TYR A 105 10.93 -12.55 -23.98
CA TYR A 105 9.77 -11.66 -23.90
C TYR A 105 10.00 -10.38 -24.71
N HIS A 106 11.18 -9.80 -24.62
CA HIS A 106 11.55 -8.62 -25.41
C HIS A 106 11.54 -8.89 -26.92
N LYS A 107 11.99 -10.07 -27.36
CA LYS A 107 11.88 -10.51 -28.75
C LYS A 107 10.42 -10.55 -29.21
N ILE A 108 9.52 -11.14 -28.42
CA ILE A 108 8.08 -11.16 -28.73
C ILE A 108 7.51 -9.74 -28.85
N CYS A 109 7.87 -8.84 -27.93
CA CYS A 109 7.45 -7.43 -28.03
C CYS A 109 7.92 -6.79 -29.34
N SER A 110 9.18 -7.03 -29.73
CA SER A 110 9.74 -6.52 -30.98
C SER A 110 9.04 -7.10 -32.21
N LEU A 111 8.66 -8.38 -32.19
CA LEU A 111 7.86 -9.01 -33.24
C LEU A 111 6.46 -8.39 -33.35
N VAL A 112 5.82 -8.09 -32.22
CA VAL A 112 4.55 -7.34 -32.21
C VAL A 112 4.73 -5.97 -32.87
N ASP A 113 5.78 -5.24 -32.51
CA ASP A 113 6.07 -3.93 -33.09
C ASP A 113 6.26 -4.02 -34.62
N ASN A 114 7.04 -5.00 -35.09
CA ASN A 114 7.23 -5.27 -36.53
C ASN A 114 5.92 -5.57 -37.27
N ILE A 115 4.99 -6.32 -36.66
CA ILE A 115 3.67 -6.56 -37.24
C ILE A 115 2.87 -5.26 -37.31
N THR A 116 2.89 -4.47 -36.24
CA THR A 116 2.11 -3.23 -36.15
C THR A 116 2.62 -2.14 -37.09
N ASP A 117 3.91 -2.17 -37.44
CA ASP A 117 4.52 -1.24 -38.39
C ASP A 117 3.99 -1.42 -39.82
N ASN A 118 3.59 -2.64 -40.18
CA ASN A 118 3.02 -2.97 -41.48
C ASN A 118 1.52 -2.64 -41.62
N TRP A 119 0.86 -2.21 -40.54
CA TRP A 119 -0.55 -1.86 -40.57
C TRP A 119 -0.80 -0.50 -41.20
N HIS A 120 -2.04 -0.31 -41.67
CA HIS A 120 -2.52 0.98 -42.12
C HIS A 120 -2.40 2.02 -40.97
N TRP A 121 -2.06 3.27 -41.31
CA TRP A 121 -1.72 4.32 -40.34
C TRP A 121 -2.77 4.48 -39.22
N TYR A 122 -4.05 4.30 -39.57
CA TYR A 122 -5.18 4.36 -38.63
C TYR A 122 -5.10 3.26 -37.57
N ASP A 123 -4.94 2.01 -38.00
CA ASP A 123 -4.90 0.84 -37.13
C ASP A 123 -3.67 0.87 -36.22
N LYS A 124 -2.52 1.28 -36.78
CA LYS A 124 -1.29 1.51 -36.03
C LYS A 124 -1.49 2.54 -34.91
N LYS A 125 -2.10 3.70 -35.24
CA LYS A 125 -2.37 4.76 -34.25
C LYS A 125 -3.36 4.31 -33.18
N LEU A 126 -4.41 3.58 -33.57
CA LEU A 126 -5.41 3.06 -32.65
C LEU A 126 -4.82 2.01 -31.69
N TRP A 127 -4.01 1.09 -32.21
CA TRP A 127 -3.32 0.08 -31.42
C TRP A 127 -2.36 0.70 -30.41
N LYS A 128 -1.54 1.67 -30.84
CA LYS A 128 -0.60 2.38 -29.97
C LYS A 128 -1.32 3.06 -28.81
N LEU A 129 -2.40 3.79 -29.10
CA LEU A 129 -3.21 4.43 -28.06
C LEU A 129 -3.81 3.41 -27.10
N TYR A 130 -4.34 2.29 -27.60
CA TYR A 130 -4.96 1.28 -26.76
C TYR A 130 -3.96 0.46 -25.92
N SER A 131 -2.78 0.15 -26.46
CA SER A 131 -1.78 -0.72 -25.81
C SER A 131 -0.84 0.01 -24.86
N GLN A 132 -0.55 1.29 -25.13
CA GLN A 132 0.44 2.08 -24.38
C GLN A 132 -0.19 3.07 -23.40
N THR A 133 -1.53 3.12 -23.30
CA THR A 133 -2.22 4.03 -22.37
C THR A 133 -3.33 3.30 -21.62
N ASP A 134 -3.74 3.85 -20.48
CA ASP A 134 -4.85 3.33 -19.67
C ASP A 134 -6.25 3.69 -20.21
N MET A 135 -6.35 4.06 -21.49
CA MET A 135 -7.63 4.46 -22.06
C MET A 135 -8.52 3.27 -22.38
N SER A 136 -9.71 3.26 -21.79
CA SER A 136 -10.75 2.32 -22.21
C SER A 136 -11.25 2.63 -23.63
N ILE A 137 -11.82 1.63 -24.32
CA ILE A 137 -12.45 1.81 -25.64
C ILE A 137 -13.50 2.94 -25.62
N ARG A 138 -14.24 3.09 -24.50
CA ARG A 138 -15.23 4.16 -24.34
C ARG A 138 -14.57 5.54 -24.28
N LYS A 139 -13.45 5.66 -23.58
CA LYS A 139 -12.67 6.91 -23.49
C LYS A 139 -12.05 7.26 -24.86
N LEU A 140 -11.47 6.28 -25.56
CA LEU A 140 -10.97 6.46 -26.92
C LEU A 140 -12.07 6.91 -27.89
N ALA A 141 -13.26 6.32 -27.81
CA ALA A 141 -14.40 6.71 -28.63
C ALA A 141 -14.80 8.19 -28.40
N ALA A 142 -14.84 8.62 -27.13
CA ALA A 142 -15.17 10.00 -26.77
C ALA A 142 -14.12 11.00 -27.28
N GLU A 143 -12.83 10.68 -27.15
CA GLU A 143 -11.73 11.58 -27.55
C GLU A 143 -11.54 11.65 -29.07
N THR A 144 -11.66 10.51 -29.76
CA THR A 144 -11.44 10.43 -31.21
C THR A 144 -12.69 10.76 -32.04
N LYS A 145 -13.86 10.85 -31.38
CA LYS A 145 -15.18 10.95 -32.02
C LYS A 145 -15.53 9.77 -32.95
N ILE A 146 -14.85 8.64 -32.80
CA ILE A 146 -15.14 7.39 -33.51
C ILE A 146 -16.09 6.55 -32.67
N SER A 147 -17.04 5.86 -33.31
CA SER A 147 -17.95 4.95 -32.60
C SER A 147 -17.17 3.85 -31.87
N TRP A 148 -17.53 3.60 -30.61
CA TRP A 148 -16.92 2.55 -29.80
C TRP A 148 -17.01 1.17 -30.47
N VAL A 149 -18.07 0.91 -31.25
CA VAL A 149 -18.26 -0.35 -31.99
C VAL A 149 -17.20 -0.52 -33.07
N SER A 150 -16.89 0.56 -33.79
CA SER A 150 -15.85 0.56 -34.81
C SER A 150 -14.47 0.33 -34.19
N ILE A 151 -14.14 1.05 -33.11
CA ILE A 151 -12.90 0.85 -32.36
C ILE A 151 -12.79 -0.59 -31.87
N PHE A 152 -13.86 -1.14 -31.29
CA PHE A 152 -13.88 -2.51 -30.79
C PHE A 152 -13.62 -3.52 -31.90
N ASN A 153 -14.29 -3.38 -33.05
CA ASN A 153 -14.11 -4.28 -34.18
C ASN A 153 -12.69 -4.19 -34.75
N SER A 154 -12.16 -2.97 -34.96
CA SER A 154 -10.77 -2.76 -35.39
C SER A 154 -9.80 -3.44 -34.43
N LEU A 155 -9.86 -3.14 -33.12
CA LEU A 155 -8.97 -3.77 -32.14
C LEU A 155 -9.13 -5.29 -32.08
N LYS A 156 -10.34 -5.82 -32.27
CA LYS A 156 -10.57 -7.27 -32.34
C LYS A 156 -9.87 -7.91 -33.54
N HIS A 157 -9.92 -7.26 -34.70
CA HIS A 157 -9.22 -7.73 -35.91
C HIS A 157 -7.70 -7.65 -35.72
N LEU A 158 -7.19 -6.55 -35.19
CA LEU A 158 -5.75 -6.34 -34.93
C LEU A 158 -5.19 -7.38 -33.94
N LYS A 159 -5.90 -7.63 -32.83
CA LYS A 159 -5.53 -8.69 -31.88
C LYS A 159 -5.52 -10.07 -32.51
N LYS A 160 -6.46 -10.34 -33.42
CA LYS A 160 -6.53 -11.62 -34.14
C LYS A 160 -5.36 -11.78 -35.12
N ASP A 161 -4.98 -10.70 -35.81
CA ASP A 161 -3.82 -10.69 -36.71
C ASP A 161 -2.52 -10.97 -35.96
N ILE A 162 -2.27 -10.28 -34.83
CA ILE A 162 -1.13 -10.55 -33.96
C ILE A 162 -1.13 -12.02 -33.50
N LYS A 163 -2.26 -12.50 -32.99
CA LYS A 163 -2.38 -13.88 -32.50
C LYS A 163 -2.09 -14.91 -33.60
N TYR A 164 -2.54 -14.66 -34.83
CA TYR A 164 -2.32 -15.58 -35.94
C TYR A 164 -0.85 -15.61 -36.37
N LYS A 165 -0.19 -14.44 -36.42
CA LYS A 165 1.19 -14.33 -36.87
C LYS A 165 2.21 -14.80 -35.84
N LEU A 166 1.93 -14.62 -34.55
CA LEU A 166 2.84 -14.95 -33.44
C LEU A 166 2.37 -16.18 -32.64
N SER A 167 1.48 -17.02 -33.18
CA SER A 167 0.98 -18.17 -32.41
C SER A 167 2.10 -19.14 -32.05
N GLU A 168 3.02 -19.40 -32.98
CA GLU A 168 4.15 -20.32 -32.81
C GLU A 168 5.16 -19.74 -31.81
N ASP A 169 5.65 -18.52 -32.03
CA ASP A 169 6.60 -17.85 -31.13
C ASP A 169 6.08 -17.70 -29.68
N TRP A 170 4.76 -17.50 -29.52
CA TRP A 170 4.12 -17.44 -28.21
C TRP A 170 4.00 -18.81 -27.53
N GLU A 171 3.80 -19.88 -28.31
CA GLU A 171 3.82 -21.24 -27.79
C GLU A 171 5.25 -21.65 -27.39
N ASP A 172 6.26 -21.27 -28.18
CA ASP A 172 7.67 -21.48 -27.86
C ASP A 172 8.06 -20.77 -26.56
N PHE A 173 7.66 -19.50 -26.39
CA PHE A 173 7.88 -18.78 -25.14
C PHE A 173 7.23 -19.46 -23.93
N LYS A 174 5.99 -19.94 -24.06
CA LYS A 174 5.29 -20.64 -22.97
C LYS A 174 5.92 -21.98 -22.60
N ASN A 175 6.55 -22.64 -23.57
CA ASN A 175 7.22 -23.92 -23.37
C ASN A 175 8.69 -23.75 -22.91
N ASN A 176 9.16 -22.51 -22.71
CA ASN A 176 10.55 -22.14 -22.44
C ASN A 176 11.53 -22.52 -23.56
N ASP A 177 11.04 -22.67 -24.79
CA ASP A 177 11.84 -22.92 -25.99
C ASP A 177 12.35 -21.58 -26.58
N PHE A 178 13.03 -20.77 -25.78
CA PHE A 178 13.39 -19.38 -26.14
C PHE A 178 14.27 -19.25 -27.38
N ASP A 179 15.08 -20.26 -27.68
CA ASP A 179 15.93 -20.32 -28.87
C ASP A 179 15.15 -20.45 -30.19
N LYS A 180 13.88 -20.86 -30.14
CA LYS A 180 13.03 -21.08 -31.32
C LYS A 180 12.26 -19.84 -31.76
N ILE A 181 12.17 -18.83 -30.91
CA ILE A 181 11.54 -17.53 -31.20
C ILE A 181 12.36 -16.83 -32.28
N LYS A 182 11.71 -16.56 -33.43
CA LYS A 182 12.38 -16.03 -34.63
C LYS A 182 12.55 -14.52 -34.64
#